data_AF-A0AAP7IFH2-F1
#
_entry.id   AF-A0AAP7IFH2-F1
#
_cell.length_a   1.000
_cell.length_b   1.000
_cell.length_c   1.000
_cell.angle_alpha   90.00
_cell.angle_beta   90.00
_cell.angle_gamma   90.00
#
_symmetry.space_group_name_H-M   'P 1'
#
loop_
_entity.id
_entity.type
_entity.pdbx_description
1 polymer ?
#
loop_
_entity_poly.entity_id
_entity_poly.type
_entity_poly.pdbx_seq_one_letter_code
_entity_poly.pdbx_strand_id
1 'polypeptide(L)'
;MESLLEVFDNVGNELNAILKKGGSNWVVTNREGMSITWELQPALERIGDQVEQVKRSVNMNESAYERLVESNTADVFNLNLDRLNSEEKYNFMEYVYGSIDEETTPSLV
;
A
#
# COMPACT_ATOMS: atom_id res chain seq x y z
N MET A 1 22.60 -11.91 12.05
CA MET A 1 22.04 -11.90 10.68
C MET A 1 20.58 -12.18 10.87
N GLU A 2 19.75 -11.16 10.74
CA GLU A 2 18.29 -11.32 10.71
C GLU A 2 17.94 -12.19 9.50
N SER A 3 17.03 -13.14 9.66
CA SER A 3 16.64 -13.99 8.55
C SER A 3 15.69 -13.23 7.62
N LEU A 4 15.71 -13.52 6.31
CA LEU A 4 14.79 -12.90 5.36
C LEU A 4 13.31 -13.06 5.76
N LEU A 5 12.97 -14.18 6.40
CA LEU A 5 11.62 -14.45 6.90
C LEU A 5 11.24 -13.52 8.06
N GLU A 6 12.18 -13.25 8.97
CA GLU A 6 11.99 -12.36 10.11
C GLU A 6 11.76 -10.91 9.66
N VAL A 7 12.48 -10.47 8.61
CA VAL A 7 12.25 -9.16 7.99
C VAL A 7 10.84 -9.06 7.40
N PHE A 8 10.37 -10.08 6.68
CA PHE A 8 9.02 -10.07 6.11
C PHE A 8 7.92 -10.09 7.18
N ASP A 9 8.10 -10.86 8.25
CA ASP A 9 7.15 -10.87 9.36
C ASP A 9 7.12 -9.52 10.08
N ASN A 10 8.28 -8.87 10.28
CA ASN A 10 8.36 -7.55 10.89
C ASN A 10 7.61 -6.49 10.05
N VAL A 11 7.85 -6.46 8.74
CA VAL A 11 7.14 -5.54 7.82
C VAL A 11 5.64 -5.83 7.82
N GLY A 12 5.23 -7.09 7.69
CA GLY A 12 3.81 -7.47 7.72
C GLY A 12 3.11 -7.04 9.01
N ASN A 13 3.78 -7.18 10.15
CA ASN A 13 3.26 -6.76 11.44
C ASN A 13 3.17 -5.24 11.60
N GLU A 14 4.14 -4.49 11.10
CA GLU A 14 4.11 -3.02 11.10
C GLU A 14 2.93 -2.49 10.26
N LEU A 15 2.78 -2.99 9.03
CA LEU A 15 1.67 -2.63 8.15
C LEU A 15 0.31 -2.96 8.79
N ASN A 16 0.20 -4.11 9.45
CA ASN A 16 -1.01 -4.47 10.18
C ASN A 16 -1.35 -3.48 11.30
N ALA A 17 -0.34 -3.07 12.06
CA ALA A 17 -0.52 -2.12 13.15
C ALA A 17 -1.02 -0.76 12.63
N ILE A 18 -0.46 -0.29 11.52
CA ILE A 18 -0.90 0.94 10.84
C ILE A 18 -2.34 0.81 10.37
N LEU A 19 -2.67 -0.26 9.62
CA LEU A 19 -4.02 -0.52 9.12
C LEU A 19 -5.04 -0.60 10.27
N LYS A 20 -4.68 -1.27 11.36
CA LYS A 20 -5.54 -1.41 12.55
C LYS A 20 -5.81 -0.07 13.20
N LYS A 21 -4.76 0.76 13.33
CA LYS A 21 -4.88 2.09 13.93
C LYS A 21 -5.75 3.02 13.11
N GLY A 22 -5.61 2.97 11.78
CA GLY A 22 -6.47 3.69 10.85
C GLY A 22 -7.90 3.16 10.77
N GLY A 23 -8.23 2.08 11.49
CA GLY A 23 -9.57 1.49 11.54
C GLY A 23 -9.94 0.69 10.30
N SER A 24 -8.94 0.22 9.55
CA SER A 24 -9.14 -0.58 8.35
C SER A 24 -9.88 -1.88 8.68
N ASN A 25 -10.90 -2.16 7.87
CA ASN A 25 -11.67 -3.41 7.96
C ASN A 25 -10.81 -4.62 7.56
N TRP A 26 -9.73 -4.38 6.82
CA TRP A 26 -8.78 -5.36 6.32
C TRP A 26 -8.20 -6.24 7.43
N VAL A 27 -7.84 -5.61 8.57
CA VAL A 27 -7.21 -6.26 9.73
C VAL A 27 -8.13 -7.27 10.42
N VAL A 28 -9.45 -7.14 10.27
CA VAL A 28 -10.41 -8.06 10.88
C VAL A 28 -10.42 -9.42 10.15
N THR A 29 -10.10 -9.41 8.86
CA THR A 29 -10.19 -10.58 7.97
C THR A 29 -8.86 -11.32 7.80
N ASN A 30 -7.74 -10.61 7.95
CA ASN A 30 -6.43 -11.05 7.49
C ASN A 30 -5.46 -11.23 8.67
N ARG A 31 -4.79 -12.39 8.76
CA ARG A 31 -3.97 -12.80 9.92
C ARG A 31 -2.51 -12.36 9.78
N GLU A 32 -1.86 -12.13 10.92
CA GLU A 32 -0.51 -11.60 11.17
C GLU A 32 0.64 -12.19 10.31
N GLY A 33 1.75 -11.45 10.19
CA GLY A 33 2.99 -11.87 9.51
C GLY A 33 2.89 -11.92 7.97
N MET A 34 3.67 -12.81 7.34
CA MET A 34 3.67 -13.02 5.87
C MET A 34 2.28 -13.32 5.26
N SER A 35 1.31 -13.78 6.05
CA SER A 35 -0.06 -13.96 5.55
C SER A 35 -0.69 -12.62 5.13
N ILE A 36 -0.29 -11.52 5.77
CA ILE A 36 -0.73 -10.17 5.42
C ILE A 36 -0.14 -9.73 4.09
N THR A 37 1.14 -9.99 3.85
CA THR A 37 1.81 -9.55 2.61
C THR A 37 1.21 -10.22 1.37
N TRP A 38 0.83 -11.51 1.47
CA TRP A 38 0.17 -12.23 0.37
C TRP A 38 -1.25 -11.73 0.07
N GLU A 39 -1.98 -11.27 1.08
CA GLU A 39 -3.32 -10.70 0.87
C GLU A 39 -3.23 -9.22 0.46
N LEU A 40 -2.19 -8.50 0.87
CA LEU A 40 -1.92 -7.10 0.50
C LEU A 40 -1.69 -6.95 -1.01
N GLN A 41 -0.99 -7.89 -1.64
CA GLN A 41 -0.62 -7.77 -3.05
C GLN A 41 -1.83 -7.60 -3.99
N PRO A 42 -2.89 -8.42 -3.92
CA PRO A 42 -4.12 -8.18 -4.69
C PRO A 42 -4.79 -6.82 -4.42
N ALA A 43 -4.68 -6.28 -3.20
CA ALA A 43 -5.20 -4.95 -2.89
C ALA A 43 -4.34 -3.84 -3.51
N LEU A 44 -3.03 -4.02 -3.54
CA LEU A 44 -2.07 -3.11 -4.18
C LEU A 44 -2.21 -3.11 -5.70
N GLU A 45 -2.38 -4.29 -6.32
CA GLU A 45 -2.70 -4.44 -7.75
C GLU A 45 -3.96 -3.64 -8.11
N ARG A 46 -5.01 -3.73 -7.29
CA ARG A 46 -6.25 -2.96 -7.49
C ARG A 46 -6.02 -1.45 -7.43
N ILE A 47 -5.16 -0.97 -6.52
CA ILE A 47 -4.79 0.44 -6.45
C ILE A 47 -4.04 0.83 -7.73
N GLY A 48 -3.06 0.03 -8.14
CA GLY A 48 -2.29 0.21 -9.39
C GLY A 48 -3.20 0.33 -10.62
N ASP A 49 -4.13 -0.61 -10.78
CA ASP A 49 -5.12 -0.62 -11.88
C ASP A 49 -5.98 0.65 -11.90
N GLN A 50 -6.48 1.08 -10.73
CA GLN A 50 -7.30 2.30 -10.61
C GLN A 50 -6.49 3.55 -10.98
N VAL A 51 -5.24 3.62 -10.52
CA VAL A 51 -4.33 4.73 -10.80
C VAL A 51 -3.96 4.77 -12.29
N GLU A 52 -3.64 3.63 -12.89
CA GLU A 52 -3.25 3.55 -14.30
C GLU A 52 -4.41 3.92 -15.23
N GLN A 53 -5.64 3.49 -14.93
CA GLN A 53 -6.82 3.88 -15.69
C GLN A 53 -6.99 5.41 -15.76
N VAL A 54 -6.79 6.10 -14.64
CA VAL A 54 -6.89 7.57 -14.59
C VAL A 54 -5.70 8.21 -15.32
N LYS A 55 -4.47 7.72 -15.11
CA LYS A 55 -3.25 8.21 -15.80
C LYS A 55 -3.34 8.10 -17.32
N ARG A 56 -3.97 7.05 -17.85
CA ARG A 56 -4.22 6.90 -19.30
C ARG A 56 -5.25 7.90 -19.83
N SER A 57 -6.18 8.35 -18.98
CA SER A 57 -7.24 9.28 -19.36
C SER A 57 -6.86 10.77 -19.24
N VAL A 58 -5.84 11.09 -18.44
CA VAL A 58 -5.41 12.47 -18.17
C VAL A 58 -3.90 12.56 -18.05
N ASN A 59 -3.27 13.54 -18.71
CA ASN A 59 -1.85 13.80 -18.52
C ASN A 59 -1.61 14.39 -17.12
N MET A 60 -1.27 13.52 -16.17
CA MET A 60 -1.21 13.83 -14.75
C MET A 60 0.23 14.18 -14.32
N ASN A 61 0.38 15.20 -13.48
CA ASN A 61 1.67 15.53 -12.86
C ASN A 61 1.89 14.71 -11.58
N GLU A 62 3.13 14.70 -11.09
CA GLU A 62 3.58 13.88 -9.95
C GLU A 62 2.75 14.12 -8.67
N SER A 63 2.50 15.38 -8.30
CA SER A 63 1.68 15.67 -7.10
C SER A 63 0.22 15.24 -7.22
N ALA A 64 -0.33 15.21 -8.44
CA ALA A 64 -1.68 14.70 -8.67
C ALA A 64 -1.70 13.16 -8.66
N TYR A 65 -0.63 12.52 -9.12
CA TYR A 65 -0.44 11.06 -9.03
C TYR A 65 -0.36 10.61 -7.57
N GLU A 66 0.47 11.25 -6.75
CA GLU A 66 0.61 10.93 -5.32
C GLU A 66 -0.74 11.02 -4.58
N ARG A 67 -1.49 12.11 -4.80
CA ARG A 67 -2.82 12.27 -4.18
C ARG A 67 -3.82 11.23 -4.63
N LEU A 68 -3.74 10.80 -5.89
CA LEU A 68 -4.62 9.76 -6.42
C LEU A 68 -4.30 8.40 -5.78
N VAL A 69 -3.01 8.05 -5.69
CA VAL A 69 -2.56 6.82 -5.01
C VAL A 69 -2.99 6.85 -3.55
N GLU A 70 -2.78 7.96 -2.84
CA GLU A 70 -3.20 8.13 -1.45
C GLU A 70 -4.72 7.95 -1.28
N SER A 71 -5.53 8.58 -2.14
CA SER A 71 -6.99 8.45 -2.10
C SER A 71 -7.45 7.01 -2.36
N ASN A 72 -6.94 6.37 -3.41
CA ASN A 72 -7.30 4.99 -3.74
C ASN A 72 -6.85 4.01 -2.65
N THR A 73 -5.71 4.27 -2.02
CA THR A 73 -5.22 3.48 -0.89
C THR A 73 -6.17 3.58 0.30
N ALA A 74 -6.58 4.80 0.65
CA ALA A 74 -7.56 5.03 1.71
C ALA A 74 -8.88 4.31 1.42
N ASP A 75 -9.36 4.36 0.18
CA ASP A 75 -10.61 3.73 -0.23
C ASP A 75 -10.52 2.20 -0.24
N VAL A 76 -9.49 1.62 -0.84
CA VAL A 76 -9.31 0.15 -0.96
C VAL A 76 -9.16 -0.50 0.41
N PHE A 77 -8.38 0.12 1.30
CA PHE A 77 -8.21 -0.41 2.65
C PHE A 77 -9.28 0.07 3.64
N ASN A 78 -10.24 0.90 3.22
CA ASN A 78 -11.15 1.62 4.14
C ASN A 78 -10.39 2.25 5.33
N LEU A 79 -9.28 2.92 5.01
CA LEU A 79 -8.31 3.42 5.97
C LEU A 79 -8.55 4.90 6.23
N ASN A 80 -8.74 5.27 7.49
CA ASN A 80 -8.77 6.67 7.88
C ASN A 80 -7.35 7.18 8.17
N LEU A 81 -6.76 7.86 7.17
CA LEU A 81 -5.41 8.40 7.23
C LEU A 81 -5.22 9.48 8.32
N ASP A 82 -6.29 10.19 8.73
CA ASP A 82 -6.21 11.21 9.79
C ASP A 82 -5.93 10.62 11.17
N ARG A 83 -6.09 9.29 11.32
CA ARG A 83 -5.80 8.56 12.56
C ARG A 83 -4.35 8.12 12.65
N LEU A 84 -3.58 8.26 11.57
CA LEU A 84 -2.17 7.93 11.50
C LEU A 84 -1.32 9.16 11.81
N ASN A 85 -0.16 8.94 12.42
CA ASN A 85 0.85 9.99 12.51
C ASN A 85 1.60 10.12 11.17
N SER A 86 2.42 11.16 11.03
CA SER A 86 3.14 11.44 9.77
C SER A 86 4.11 10.34 9.37
N GLU A 87 4.76 9.67 10.33
CA GLU A 87 5.72 8.59 10.08
C GLU A 87 5.01 7.32 9.62
N GLU A 88 3.94 6.91 10.32
CA GLU A 88 3.09 5.79 9.93
C GLU A 88 2.49 5.98 8.54
N LYS A 89 2.01 7.20 8.25
CA LYS A 89 1.48 7.56 6.93
C LYS A 89 2.58 7.50 5.87
N TYR A 90 3.77 8.02 6.17
CA TYR A 90 4.91 7.98 5.25
C TYR A 90 5.34 6.54 4.96
N ASN A 91 5.62 5.73 5.98
CA ASN A 91 6.06 4.34 5.83
C ASN A 91 5.05 3.50 5.03
N PHE A 92 3.76 3.67 5.33
CA PHE A 92 2.72 2.95 4.62
C PHE A 92 2.62 3.35 3.15
N MET A 93 2.64 4.65 2.87
CA MET A 93 2.58 5.13 1.49
C MET A 93 3.85 4.79 0.71
N GLU A 94 5.04 4.84 1.32
CA GLU A 94 6.30 4.42 0.71
C GLU A 94 6.25 2.94 0.28
N TYR A 95 5.68 2.07 1.12
CA TYR A 95 5.45 0.67 0.78
C TYR A 95 4.47 0.50 -0.40
N VAL A 96 3.36 1.26 -0.39
CA VAL A 96 2.39 1.25 -1.49
C VAL A 96 3.04 1.72 -2.80
N TYR A 97 3.75 2.84 -2.78
CA TYR A 97 4.43 3.38 -3.96
C TYR A 97 5.45 2.39 -4.53
N GLY A 98 6.30 1.81 -3.68
CA GLY A 98 7.26 0.79 -4.11
C GLY A 98 6.57 -0.40 -4.79
N SER A 99 5.44 -0.85 -4.24
CA SER A 99 4.71 -2.00 -4.77
C SER A 99 4.03 -1.73 -6.11
N ILE A 100 3.41 -0.56 -6.29
CA ILE A 100 2.72 -0.20 -7.53
C ILE A 100 3.69 0.24 -8.64
N ASP A 101 4.81 0.88 -8.29
CA ASP A 101 5.78 1.36 -9.27
C ASP A 101 6.68 0.21 -9.76
N GLU A 102 6.96 -0.81 -8.93
CA GLU A 102 7.65 -2.02 -9.38
C GLU A 102 6.84 -2.80 -10.44
N GLU A 103 5.50 -2.84 -10.33
CA GLU A 103 4.63 -3.47 -11.33
C GLU A 103 4.43 -2.64 -12.61
N THR A 104 4.66 -1.31 -12.57
CA THR A 104 4.56 -0.43 -13.75
C THR A 104 5.87 -0.22 -14.50
N THR A 105 6.92 -0.99 -14.16
CA THR A 105 8.08 -1.11 -15.04
C THR A 105 7.77 -2.14 -16.13
N PRO A 106 7.43 -1.75 -17.39
CA PRO A 106 7.63 -2.68 -18.48
C PRO A 106 9.11 -3.02 -18.46
N SER A 107 9.43 -4.32 -18.32
CA SER A 107 10.79 -4.81 -18.49
C SER A 107 11.36 -4.23 -19.78
N LEU A 108 12.24 -3.24 -19.64
CA LEU A 108 13.13 -2.76 -20.66
C LEU A 108 14.53 -3.02 -20.13
N VAL A 109 14.98 -4.26 -20.27
CA VAL A 109 16.13 -4.73 -21.07
C VAL A 109 16.24 -6.24 -20.91
#